data_AF-A0A2S9FK17-F1
#
_entry.id   AF-A0A2S9FK17-F1
#
_cell.length_a   1.000
_cell.length_b   1.000
_cell.length_c   1.000
_cell.angle_alpha   90.00
_cell.angle_beta   90.00
_cell.angle_gamma   90.00
#
_symmetry.space_group_name_H-M   'P 1'
#
loop_
_entity.id
_entity.type
_entity.pdbx_description
1 polymer ?
#
loop_
_entity_poly.entity_id
_entity_poly.type
_entity_poly.pdbx_seq_one_letter_code
_entity_poly.pdbx_strand_id
1 'polypeptide(L)'
;MSSPRADARIDFAGSVRPTLGVEWEFALVDSKTRDLSNEAASVIAEIGENPHVHKELLRNTVEVVTGICENTAQAMDDLASTLRPVR
;
A
#
# COMPACT_ATOMS: atom_id res chain seq x y z
N MET A 1 20.41 -28.33 -24.27
CA MET A 1 21.22 -27.22 -23.71
C MET A 1 20.51 -26.73 -22.47
N SER A 2 21.10 -26.95 -21.29
CA SER A 2 20.52 -26.54 -20.01
C SER A 2 20.63 -25.02 -19.88
N SER A 3 19.52 -24.33 -19.62
CA SER A 3 19.53 -22.90 -19.30
C SER A 3 20.33 -22.67 -18.03
N PRO A 4 21.21 -21.66 -17.95
CA PRO A 4 21.90 -21.38 -16.69
C PRO A 4 20.85 -20.91 -15.68
N ARG A 5 20.73 -21.62 -14.55
CA ARG A 5 20.09 -21.02 -13.37
C ARG A 5 21.00 -19.88 -12.96
N ALA A 6 20.57 -18.65 -13.22
CA ALA A 6 21.24 -17.51 -12.65
C ALA A 6 21.24 -17.71 -11.13
N ASP A 7 22.43 -17.67 -10.52
CA ASP A 7 22.64 -17.26 -9.14
C ASP A 7 22.11 -15.82 -9.02
N ALA A 8 20.79 -15.66 -9.09
CA ALA A 8 20.10 -14.40 -9.31
C ALA A 8 20.07 -13.62 -7.99
N ARG A 9 21.24 -13.10 -7.61
CA ARG A 9 21.35 -12.08 -6.59
C ARG A 9 20.68 -10.83 -7.16
N ILE A 10 19.71 -10.32 -6.41
CA ILE A 10 19.11 -9.02 -6.66
C ILE A 10 20.13 -7.98 -6.24
N ASP A 11 20.50 -7.08 -7.16
CA ASP A 11 21.39 -5.98 -6.86
C ASP A 11 20.73 -5.02 -5.87
N PHE A 12 21.49 -4.60 -4.86
CA PHE A 12 20.98 -3.66 -3.86
C PHE A 12 20.82 -2.26 -4.46
N ALA A 13 19.58 -1.80 -4.59
CA ALA A 13 19.25 -0.45 -5.02
C ALA A 13 19.30 0.52 -3.83
N GLY A 14 20.50 1.01 -3.51
CA GLY A 14 20.71 1.98 -2.44
C GLY A 14 20.09 3.35 -2.73
N SER A 15 19.60 4.02 -1.69
CA SER A 15 19.17 5.42 -1.77
C SER A 15 20.36 6.37 -1.63
N VAL A 16 20.38 7.47 -2.40
CA VAL A 16 21.48 8.47 -2.39
C VAL A 16 21.58 9.21 -1.04
N ARG A 17 20.48 9.27 -0.30
CA ARG A 17 20.35 9.81 1.06
C ARG A 17 19.23 9.05 1.79
N PRO A 18 19.09 9.20 3.12
CA PRO A 18 17.93 8.66 3.82
C PRO A 18 16.62 9.21 3.25
N THR A 19 15.67 8.30 3.05
CA THR A 19 14.31 8.54 2.58
C THR A 19 13.36 7.65 3.38
N LEU A 20 12.06 7.91 3.26
CA LEU A 20 11.01 7.19 3.97
C LEU A 20 9.92 6.76 2.98
N GLY A 21 9.50 5.51 3.05
CA GLY A 21 8.22 5.03 2.51
C GLY A 21 7.38 4.50 3.67
N VAL A 22 6.07 4.73 3.63
CA VAL A 22 5.13 4.24 4.64
C VAL A 22 4.07 3.40 3.95
N GLU A 23 3.82 2.22 4.52
CA GLU A 23 2.73 1.32 4.17
C GLU A 23 1.79 1.25 5.38
N TRP A 24 0.51 1.50 5.17
CA TRP A 24 -0.50 1.49 6.22
C TRP A 24 -1.72 0.65 5.82
N GLU A 25 -1.88 -0.47 6.52
CA GLU A 25 -3.00 -1.39 6.36
C GLU A 25 -4.21 -0.99 7.20
N PHE A 26 -5.38 -0.96 6.55
CA PHE A 26 -6.67 -0.71 7.17
C PHE A 26 -7.55 -1.94 7.12
N ALA A 27 -7.87 -2.48 8.29
CA ALA A 27 -8.89 -3.49 8.44
C ALA A 27 -10.28 -2.87 8.28
N LEU A 28 -11.03 -3.33 7.28
CA LEU A 28 -12.39 -2.93 7.00
C LEU A 28 -13.35 -3.55 8.02
N VAL A 29 -14.27 -2.73 8.51
CA VAL A 29 -15.26 -3.13 9.50
C VAL A 29 -16.68 -2.84 9.02
N ASP A 30 -17.63 -3.69 9.39
CA ASP A 30 -19.05 -3.36 9.27
C ASP A 30 -19.40 -2.22 10.23
N SER A 31 -20.07 -1.18 9.72
CA SER A 31 -20.38 0.02 10.50
C SER A 31 -21.37 -0.22 11.66
N LYS A 32 -22.20 -1.27 11.57
CA LYS A 32 -23.22 -1.62 12.56
C LYS A 32 -22.69 -2.63 13.58
N THR A 33 -22.08 -3.72 13.11
CA THR A 33 -21.62 -4.81 13.99
C THR A 33 -20.21 -4.61 14.52
N ARG A 34 -19.39 -3.83 13.80
CA ARG A 34 -17.95 -3.65 14.05
C ARG A 34 -17.09 -4.90 13.80
N ASP A 35 -17.68 -5.94 13.21
CA ASP A 35 -16.92 -7.11 12.77
C ASP A 35 -16.09 -6.78 11.53
N LEU A 36 -15.03 -7.55 11.33
CA LEU A 36 -14.22 -7.47 10.11
C LEU A 36 -15.05 -7.84 8.88
N SER A 37 -14.93 -7.03 7.83
CA SER A 37 -15.71 -7.16 6.60
C SER A 37 -14.82 -7.52 5.42
N ASN A 38 -15.17 -8.56 4.66
CA ASN A 38 -14.37 -9.07 3.53
C ASN A 38 -14.63 -8.30 2.21
N GLU A 39 -14.77 -6.99 2.30
CA GLU A 39 -15.21 -6.10 1.21
C GLU A 39 -14.05 -5.35 0.54
N ALA A 40 -12.78 -5.72 0.79
CA ALA A 40 -11.63 -5.01 0.22
C ALA A 40 -11.67 -4.96 -1.31
N ALA A 41 -12.08 -6.06 -1.96
CA ALA A 41 -12.21 -6.09 -3.42
C ALA A 41 -13.26 -5.09 -3.95
N SER A 42 -14.38 -4.94 -3.23
CA SER A 42 -15.45 -3.99 -3.56
C SER A 42 -14.96 -2.55 -3.41
N VAL A 43 -14.26 -2.25 -2.31
CA VAL A 43 -13.67 -0.93 -2.06
C VAL A 43 -12.65 -0.56 -3.13
N ILE A 44 -11.74 -1.47 -3.50
CA ILE A 44 -10.75 -1.23 -4.55
C ILE A 44 -11.43 -1.00 -5.91
N ALA A 45 -12.48 -1.75 -6.23
CA ALA A 45 -13.23 -1.56 -7.47
C ALA A 45 -13.93 -0.19 -7.52
N GLU A 46 -14.39 0.32 -6.39
CA GLU A 46 -15.00 1.66 -6.29
C GLU A 46 -13.96 2.79 -6.41
N ILE A 47 -12.79 2.64 -5.77
CA ILE A 47 -11.67 3.58 -5.87
C ILE A 47 -11.15 3.65 -7.32
N GLY A 48 -11.16 2.52 -8.03
CA GLY A 48 -10.58 2.39 -9.36
C GLY A 48 -9.04 2.38 -9.31
N GLU A 49 -8.41 2.63 -10.46
CA GLU A 49 -6.95 2.63 -10.57
C GLU A 49 -6.33 3.75 -9.71
N ASN A 50 -5.63 3.36 -8.65
CA ASN A 50 -4.89 4.27 -7.78
C ASN A 50 -3.52 3.65 -7.43
N PRO A 51 -2.39 4.30 -7.78
CA PRO A 51 -1.06 3.75 -7.51
C PRO A 51 -0.68 3.70 -6.02
N HIS A 52 -1.47 4.35 -5.15
CA HIS A 52 -1.22 4.46 -3.71
C HIS A 52 -2.16 3.59 -2.88
N VAL A 53 -3.08 2.83 -3.49
CA VAL A 53 -4.03 1.98 -2.78
C VAL A 53 -4.02 0.59 -3.36
N HIS A 54 -3.73 -0.41 -2.51
CA HIS A 54 -3.57 -1.79 -2.93
C HIS A 54 -4.53 -2.73 -2.22
N LYS A 55 -4.84 -3.83 -2.90
CA LYS A 55 -5.46 -5.00 -2.29
C LYS A 55 -4.38 -5.80 -1.57
N GLU A 56 -4.65 -6.15 -0.32
CA GLU A 56 -3.75 -6.99 0.47
C GLU A 56 -4.13 -8.49 0.40
N LEU A 57 -3.28 -9.36 0.97
CA LEU A 57 -3.55 -10.81 1.07
C LEU A 57 -4.89 -11.10 1.75
N LEU A 58 -5.20 -10.35 2.81
CA LEU A 58 -6.45 -10.51 3.56
C LEU A 58 -7.60 -9.79 2.85
N ARG A 59 -8.73 -10.49 2.69
CA ARG A 59 -9.92 -9.97 1.99
C ARG A 59 -10.62 -8.81 2.69
N ASN A 60 -10.25 -8.54 3.93
CA ASN A 60 -10.80 -7.48 4.76
C ASN A 60 -9.84 -6.28 4.91
N THR A 61 -8.74 -6.25 4.18
CA THR A 61 -7.68 -5.25 4.37
C THR A 61 -7.40 -4.53 3.07
N VAL A 62 -7.29 -3.21 3.15
CA VAL A 62 -6.75 -2.36 2.08
C VAL A 62 -5.48 -1.71 2.59
N GLU A 63 -4.49 -1.58 1.72
CA GLU A 63 -3.22 -0.95 2.04
C GLU A 63 -3.15 0.41 1.35
N VAL A 64 -2.67 1.42 2.09
CA VAL A 64 -2.31 2.73 1.54
C VAL A 64 -0.80 2.91 1.63
N VAL A 65 -0.17 3.26 0.51
CA VAL A 65 1.28 3.40 0.40
C VAL A 65 1.68 4.80 -0.07
N THR A 66 2.71 5.37 0.54
CA THR A 66 3.26 6.66 0.10
C THR A 66 4.22 6.49 -1.07
N GLY A 67 4.56 7.59 -1.73
CA GLY A 67 5.79 7.64 -2.51
C GLY A 67 7.06 7.59 -1.64
N ILE A 68 8.22 7.80 -2.28
CA ILE A 68 9.49 8.00 -1.57
C ILE A 68 9.54 9.43 -1.03
N CYS A 69 9.45 9.56 0.29
CA CYS A 69 9.40 10.84 1.01
C CYS A 69 10.77 11.24 1.56
N GLU A 70 11.00 12.55 1.71
CA GLU A 70 12.21 13.11 2.30
C GLU A 70 12.20 13.05 3.83
N ASN A 71 11.03 13.11 4.44
CA ASN A 71 10.83 13.15 5.88
C ASN A 71 9.40 12.70 6.24
N THR A 72 9.13 12.60 7.55
CA THR A 72 7.84 12.17 8.08
C THR A 72 6.70 13.12 7.76
N ALA A 73 6.92 14.44 7.72
CA ALA A 73 5.87 15.40 7.40
C ALA A 73 5.35 15.19 5.97
N GLN A 74 6.24 14.99 5.01
CA GLN A 74 5.85 14.66 3.64
C GLN A 74 5.08 13.33 3.55
N ALA A 75 5.49 12.29 4.29
CA ALA A 75 4.76 11.02 4.31
C ALA A 75 3.34 11.19 4.87
N MET A 76 3.17 12.01 5.92
CA MET A 76 1.84 12.30 6.48
C MET A 76 0.96 13.10 5.51
N ASP A 77 1.53 14.06 4.78
CA ASP A 77 0.80 14.84 3.77
C ASP A 77 0.37 13.94 2.59
N ASP A 78 1.24 13.04 2.14
CA ASP A 78 0.95 12.03 1.11
C ASP A 78 -0.22 11.13 1.55
N LEU A 79 -0.12 10.50 2.73
CA LEU A 79 -1.19 9.68 3.31
C LEU A 79 -2.52 10.45 3.42
N ALA A 80 -2.48 11.68 3.94
CA ALA A 80 -3.67 12.50 4.07
C ALA A 80 -4.28 12.83 2.70
N SER A 81 -3.46 13.06 1.67
CA SER A 81 -3.94 13.33 0.31
C SER A 81 -4.64 12.10 -0.30
N THR A 82 -4.08 10.91 -0.09
CA THR A 82 -4.65 9.64 -0.56
C THR A 82 -5.94 9.27 0.16
N LEU A 83 -6.06 9.58 1.45
CA LEU A 83 -7.23 9.27 2.26
C LEU A 83 -8.39 10.27 2.12
N ARG A 84 -8.15 11.51 1.65
CA ARG A 84 -9.19 12.56 1.53
C ARG A 84 -10.45 12.16 0.75
N PRO A 85 -10.38 11.38 -0.35
CA PRO A 85 -11.59 10.93 -1.07
C PRO A 85 -12.47 9.99 -0.24
N VAL A 86 -11.91 9.34 0.78
CA VAL A 86 -12.61 8.42 1.68
C VAL A 86 -13.23 9.24 2.81
N ARG A 87 -14.55 9.37 2.86
CA ARG A 87 -15.25 10.15 3.89
C ARG A 87 -16.49 9.46 4.42
#